data_AF-A0AB38Z1I0-F1
#
_entry.id   AF-A0AB38Z1I0-F1
#
_cell.length_a   1.000
_cell.length_b   1.000
_cell.length_c   1.000
_cell.angle_alpha   90.00
_cell.angle_beta   90.00
_cell.angle_gamma   90.00
#
_symmetry.space_group_name_H-M   'P 1'
#
loop_
_entity.id
_entity.type
_entity.pdbx_description
1 polymer ?
#
loop_
_entity_poly.entity_id
_entity_poly.type
_entity_poly.pdbx_seq_one_letter_code
_entity_poly.pdbx_strand_id
1 'polypeptide(L)'
;MQNVRLLYVSKKTNQYPEVKNDLMQILNTAVDFNYRNEITGVLYYGYGYFIQCIEGPKEKIDHLFYEKILKDPRHQNCELLFYIECEDKLFKQWSMKFAPINKDLQKFFIDHHFSNFNPYLLCNKTIPDFINLLVDQPNIDPNKISFYNQ
;
A
#
# COMPACT_ATOMS: atom_id res chain seq x y z
N MET A 1 21.77 0.04 11.38
CA MET A 1 20.54 0.86 11.40
C MET A 1 19.36 -0.10 11.37
N GLN A 2 18.35 0.14 12.20
CA GLN A 2 17.18 -0.73 12.34
C GLN A 2 16.21 -0.50 11.18
N ASN A 3 15.81 -1.57 10.50
CA ASN A 3 14.76 -1.53 9.48
C ASN A 3 13.40 -1.83 10.11
N VAL A 4 12.37 -1.22 9.54
CA VAL A 4 10.98 -1.40 9.96
C VAL A 4 10.08 -1.70 8.77
N ARG A 5 8.96 -2.36 9.03
CA ARG A 5 7.86 -2.57 8.10
C ARG A 5 6.62 -1.87 8.63
N LEU A 6 6.02 -1.04 7.79
CA LEU A 6 4.82 -0.26 8.07
C LEU A 6 3.72 -0.67 7.08
N LEU A 7 2.53 -1.01 7.58
CA LEU A 7 1.31 -1.18 6.78
C LEU A 7 0.28 -0.14 7.23
N TYR A 8 -0.21 0.66 6.28
CA TYR A 8 -1.33 1.56 6.53
C TYR A 8 -2.41 1.40 5.46
N VAL A 9 -3.61 1.85 5.82
CA VAL A 9 -4.78 1.88 4.95
C VAL A 9 -5.37 3.29 4.93
N SER A 10 -5.97 3.68 3.81
CA SER A 10 -6.67 4.96 3.69
C SER A 10 -7.75 4.91 2.62
N LYS A 11 -8.61 5.93 2.56
CA LYS A 11 -9.62 6.10 1.52
C LYS A 11 -9.24 7.21 0.57
N LYS A 12 -9.42 7.01 -0.73
CA LYS A 12 -9.32 8.08 -1.71
C LYS A 12 -10.35 9.17 -1.42
N THR A 13 -9.95 10.43 -1.58
CA THR A 13 -10.88 11.56 -1.48
C THR A 13 -11.67 11.74 -2.78
N ASN A 14 -12.85 12.36 -2.67
CA ASN A 14 -13.69 12.70 -3.84
C ASN A 14 -13.23 13.98 -4.55
N GLN A 15 -12.31 14.74 -3.95
CA GLN A 15 -11.81 16.00 -4.48
C GLN A 15 -10.93 15.83 -5.73
N TYR A 16 -10.39 14.63 -5.95
CA TYR A 16 -9.51 14.31 -7.07
C TYR A 16 -10.16 13.19 -7.91
N PRO A 17 -11.00 13.49 -8.92
CA PRO A 17 -11.78 12.46 -9.61
C PRO A 17 -10.93 11.55 -10.51
N GLU A 18 -9.74 11.99 -10.92
CA GLU A 18 -8.88 11.29 -11.88
C GLU A 18 -8.01 10.21 -11.23
N VAL A 19 -8.64 9.12 -10.79
CA VAL A 19 -8.01 7.97 -10.13
C VAL A 19 -6.69 7.54 -10.79
N LYS A 20 -6.70 7.41 -12.13
CA LYS A 20 -5.51 6.97 -12.89
C LYS A 20 -4.36 7.97 -12.76
N ASN A 21 -4.63 9.25 -12.93
CA ASN A 21 -3.59 10.29 -12.89
C ASN A 21 -3.02 10.45 -11.48
N ASP A 22 -3.87 10.41 -10.46
CA ASP A 22 -3.44 10.46 -9.06
C ASP A 22 -2.53 9.27 -8.71
N LEU A 23 -2.94 8.05 -9.09
CA LEU A 23 -2.13 6.84 -8.87
C LEU A 23 -0.78 6.92 -9.57
N MET A 24 -0.76 7.36 -10.83
CA MET A 24 0.48 7.54 -11.58
C MET A 24 1.41 8.54 -10.90
N GLN A 25 0.89 9.66 -10.41
CA GLN A 25 1.68 10.66 -9.69
C GLN A 25 2.22 10.13 -8.36
N ILE A 26 1.41 9.38 -7.61
CA ILE A 26 1.84 8.72 -6.36
C ILE A 26 2.98 7.76 -6.68
N LEU A 27 2.80 6.87 -7.66
CA LEU A 27 3.78 5.83 -7.99
C LEU A 27 5.08 6.41 -8.55
N ASN A 28 5.02 7.40 -9.46
CA ASN A 28 6.22 8.05 -9.98
C ASN A 28 7.02 8.72 -8.86
N THR A 29 6.34 9.43 -7.96
CA THR A 29 6.99 10.08 -6.81
C THR A 29 7.55 9.06 -5.82
N ALA A 30 6.81 7.98 -5.57
CA ALA A 30 7.21 6.93 -4.66
C ALA A 30 8.44 6.16 -5.16
N VAL A 31 8.48 5.77 -6.44
CA VAL A 31 9.62 5.02 -6.99
C VAL A 31 10.93 5.79 -6.80
N ASP A 32 10.96 7.06 -7.22
CA ASP A 32 12.17 7.89 -7.13
C ASP A 32 12.58 8.17 -5.69
N PHE A 33 11.62 8.56 -4.84
CA PHE A 33 11.90 8.85 -3.44
C PHE A 33 12.37 7.59 -2.70
N ASN A 34 11.70 6.47 -2.92
CA ASN A 34 11.98 5.23 -2.21
C ASN A 34 13.34 4.65 -2.61
N TYR A 35 13.68 4.68 -3.90
CA TYR A 35 15.00 4.27 -4.39
C TYR A 35 16.12 5.05 -3.68
N ARG A 36 16.01 6.37 -3.59
CA ARG A 36 17.04 7.23 -2.96
C ARG A 36 17.14 7.07 -1.44
N ASN A 37 16.13 6.50 -0.79
CA ASN A 37 16.06 6.34 0.65
C ASN A 37 16.07 4.86 1.10
N GLU A 38 16.40 3.94 0.20
CA GLU A 38 16.45 2.49 0.44
C GLU A 38 15.13 1.88 0.95
N ILE A 39 14.02 2.51 0.56
CA ILE A 39 12.67 2.07 0.87
C ILE A 39 12.19 1.12 -0.24
N THR A 40 11.55 0.04 0.16
CA THR A 40 10.87 -0.90 -0.73
C THR A 40 9.43 -1.07 -0.29
N GLY A 41 8.56 -1.58 -1.15
CA GLY A 41 7.18 -1.79 -0.75
C GLY A 41 6.23 -2.09 -1.88
N VAL A 42 4.95 -2.07 -1.52
CA VAL A 42 3.82 -2.26 -2.42
C VAL A 42 2.74 -1.24 -2.12
N LEU A 43 2.16 -0.69 -3.17
CA LEU A 43 0.92 0.08 -3.16
C LEU A 43 -0.18 -0.76 -3.80
N TYR A 44 -1.25 -0.95 -3.06
CA TYR A 44 -2.50 -1.48 -3.55
C TYR A 44 -3.54 -0.38 -3.65
N TYR A 45 -4.34 -0.43 -4.71
CA TYR A 45 -5.53 0.39 -4.85
C TYR A 45 -6.71 -0.39 -5.44
N GLY A 46 -7.85 -0.30 -4.77
CA GLY A 46 -9.11 -0.90 -5.23
C GLY A 46 -10.28 -0.52 -4.34
N TYR A 47 -11.48 -0.41 -4.94
CA TYR A 47 -12.73 -0.05 -4.24
C TYR A 47 -12.64 1.29 -3.46
N GLY A 48 -11.83 2.23 -3.95
CA GLY A 48 -11.62 3.52 -3.29
C GLY A 48 -10.69 3.46 -2.07
N TYR A 49 -10.04 2.34 -1.78
CA TYR A 49 -9.08 2.20 -0.70
C TYR A 49 -7.64 2.14 -1.23
N PHE A 50 -6.74 2.77 -0.48
CA PHE A 50 -5.31 2.53 -0.57
C PHE A 50 -4.89 1.58 0.54
N ILE A 51 -3.98 0.67 0.21
CA ILE A 51 -3.21 -0.10 1.20
C ILE A 51 -1.76 0.01 0.78
N GLN A 52 -0.88 0.43 1.68
CA GLN A 52 0.54 0.49 1.37
C GLN A 52 1.34 -0.20 2.46
N CYS A 53 2.22 -1.10 2.03
CA CYS A 53 3.22 -1.72 2.89
C CYS A 53 4.60 -1.22 2.46
N ILE A 54 5.35 -0.61 3.36
CA ILE A 54 6.69 -0.07 3.10
C ILE A 54 7.70 -0.62 4.10
N GLU A 55 8.93 -0.82 3.63
CA GLU A 55 10.05 -1.40 4.37
C GLU A 55 11.30 -0.56 4.17
N GLY A 56 12.07 -0.30 5.23
CA GLY A 56 13.30 0.46 5.11
C GLY A 56 13.83 0.98 6.44
N PRO A 57 14.87 1.83 6.42
CA PRO A 57 15.43 2.39 7.64
C PRO A 57 14.37 3.16 8.44
N LYS A 58 14.27 2.90 9.75
CA LYS A 58 13.26 3.46 10.64
C LYS A 58 13.03 4.95 10.46
N GLU A 59 14.09 5.75 10.52
CA GLU A 59 14.02 7.20 10.40
C GLU A 59 13.44 7.67 9.05
N LYS A 60 13.73 6.93 7.97
CA LYS A 60 13.26 7.25 6.62
C LYS A 60 11.79 6.88 6.45
N ILE A 61 11.36 5.76 7.01
CA ILE A 61 9.96 5.33 7.02
C ILE A 61 9.11 6.30 7.84
N ASP A 62 9.57 6.66 9.04
CA ASP A 62 8.86 7.60 9.92
C ASP A 62 8.72 8.97 9.24
N HIS A 63 9.81 9.50 8.68
CA HIS A 63 9.78 10.76 7.94
C HIS A 63 8.78 10.68 6.78
N LEU A 64 8.88 9.65 5.93
CA LEU A 64 7.98 9.49 4.78
C LEU A 64 6.51 9.44 5.22
N PHE A 65 6.22 8.68 6.27
CA PHE A 65 4.86 8.51 6.77
C PHE A 65 4.28 9.81 7.31
N TYR A 66 4.97 10.47 8.26
CA TYR A 66 4.42 11.64 8.93
C TYR A 66 4.47 12.92 8.08
N GLU A 67 5.50 13.09 7.26
CA GLU A 67 5.71 14.34 6.52
C GLU A 67 5.09 14.35 5.13
N LYS A 68 4.82 13.18 4.55
CA LYS A 68 4.30 13.09 3.19
C LYS A 68 2.99 12.32 3.12
N ILE A 69 3.01 11.04 3.49
CA ILE A 69 1.86 10.16 3.34
C ILE A 69 0.67 10.68 4.14
N LEU A 70 0.84 10.91 5.44
CA LEU A 70 -0.28 11.33 6.30
C LEU A 70 -0.90 12.68 5.89
N LYS A 71 -0.12 13.54 5.22
CA LYS A 71 -0.52 14.90 4.81
C LYS A 71 -0.99 14.97 3.35
N ASP A 72 -1.02 13.85 2.62
CA ASP A 72 -1.37 13.84 1.21
C ASP A 72 -2.89 14.03 0.99
N PRO A 73 -3.34 15.10 0.30
CA PRO A 73 -4.76 15.43 0.16
C PRO A 73 -5.54 14.46 -0.73
N ARG A 74 -4.85 13.55 -1.45
CA ARG A 74 -5.49 12.55 -2.32
C ARG A 74 -6.17 11.44 -1.52
N HIS A 75 -5.90 11.32 -0.23
CA HIS A 75 -6.56 10.36 0.65
C HIS A 75 -6.94 10.94 2.01
N GLN A 76 -7.78 10.21 2.72
CA GLN A 76 -8.31 10.53 4.05
C GLN A 76 -8.47 9.25 4.87
N ASN A 77 -8.80 9.39 6.16
CA ASN A 77 -8.99 8.28 7.10
C ASN A 77 -7.76 7.34 7.13
N CYS A 78 -6.56 7.92 7.20
CA CYS A 78 -5.32 7.15 7.22
C CYS A 78 -5.15 6.43 8.56
N GLU A 79 -5.05 5.10 8.55
CA GLU A 79 -4.84 4.27 9.73
C GLU A 79 -3.59 3.41 9.58
N LEU A 80 -2.67 3.56 10.55
CA LEU A 80 -1.50 2.71 10.70
C LEU A 80 -1.91 1.40 11.38
N LEU A 81 -1.90 0.29 10.64
CA LEU A 81 -2.37 -1.01 11.13
C LEU A 81 -1.24 -1.91 11.64
N PHE A 82 -0.04 -1.73 11.09
CA PHE A 82 1.11 -2.55 11.43
C PHE A 82 2.38 -1.73 11.41
N TYR A 83 3.18 -1.87 12.45
CA TYR A 83 4.51 -1.27 12.52
C TYR A 83 5.40 -2.22 13.32
N ILE A 84 6.37 -2.84 12.67
CA ILE A 84 7.31 -3.74 13.33
C ILE A 84 8.73 -3.47 12.89
N GLU A 85 9.69 -3.87 13.73
CA GLU A 85 11.06 -4.06 13.29
C GLU A 85 11.14 -5.29 12.40
N CYS A 86 11.94 -5.23 11.33
CA CYS A 86 12.13 -6.35 10.44
C CYS A 86 13.56 -6.41 9.91
N GLU A 87 14.14 -7.60 9.90
CA GLU A 87 15.45 -7.85 9.28
C GLU A 87 15.29 -8.15 7.77
N ASP A 88 14.25 -8.91 7.42
CA ASP A 88 13.95 -9.28 6.03
C ASP A 88 13.15 -8.21 5.30
N LYS A 89 13.54 -7.92 4.05
CA LYS A 89 12.75 -7.13 3.10
C LYS A 89 11.95 -8.05 2.17
N LEU A 90 10.64 -8.14 2.38
CA LEU A 90 9.74 -8.94 1.56
C LEU A 90 9.57 -8.35 0.16
N PHE A 91 9.67 -7.02 0.02
CA PHE A 91 9.48 -6.31 -1.23
C PHE A 91 10.80 -5.88 -1.88
N LYS A 92 11.92 -6.53 -1.55
CA LYS A 92 13.29 -6.13 -1.95
C LYS A 92 13.52 -5.86 -3.44
N GLN A 93 12.67 -6.39 -4.32
CA GLN A 93 12.75 -6.22 -5.77
C GLN A 93 12.13 -4.91 -6.27
N TRP A 94 11.37 -4.20 -5.43
CA TRP A 94 10.57 -3.06 -5.86
C TRP A 94 10.71 -1.89 -4.91
N SER A 95 11.21 -0.76 -5.41
CA SER A 95 11.12 0.52 -4.72
C SER A 95 9.67 0.89 -4.43
N MET A 96 8.76 0.57 -5.36
CA MET A 96 7.32 0.53 -5.13
C MET A 96 6.64 -0.37 -6.15
N LYS A 97 6.16 -1.53 -5.72
CA LYS A 97 5.30 -2.43 -6.51
C LYS A 97 3.90 -1.86 -6.59
N PHE A 98 3.23 -2.02 -7.73
CA PHE A 98 1.80 -1.72 -7.83
C PHE A 98 0.99 -3.00 -7.98
N ALA A 99 0.02 -3.19 -7.09
CA ALA A 99 -0.93 -4.30 -7.11
C ALA A 99 -2.36 -3.75 -7.24
N PRO A 100 -3.07 -3.99 -8.36
CA PRO A 100 -4.47 -3.61 -8.47
C PRO A 100 -5.39 -4.59 -7.76
N ILE A 101 -6.66 -4.21 -7.69
CA ILE A 101 -7.77 -5.10 -7.38
C ILE A 101 -7.67 -6.43 -8.14
N ASN A 102 -7.80 -7.52 -7.40
CA ASN A 102 -7.94 -8.86 -7.95
C ASN A 102 -8.84 -9.73 -7.04
N LYS A 103 -9.17 -10.93 -7.53
CA LYS A 103 -10.09 -11.86 -6.86
C LYS A 103 -9.52 -12.44 -5.57
N ASP A 104 -8.21 -12.63 -5.49
CA ASP A 104 -7.57 -13.25 -4.33
C ASP A 104 -7.62 -12.32 -3.12
N LEU A 105 -7.36 -11.03 -3.33
CA LEU A 105 -7.49 -10.01 -2.30
C LEU A 105 -8.93 -9.85 -1.82
N GLN A 106 -9.92 -9.94 -2.71
CA GLN A 106 -11.33 -9.95 -2.30
C GLN A 106 -11.69 -11.19 -1.49
N LYS A 107 -11.25 -12.36 -1.98
CA LYS A 107 -11.49 -13.65 -1.33
C LYS A 107 -10.90 -13.68 0.08
N PHE A 108 -9.75 -13.07 0.30
CA PHE A 108 -9.17 -12.92 1.64
C PHE A 108 -10.15 -12.29 2.64
N PHE A 109 -10.84 -11.21 2.27
CA PHE A 109 -11.80 -10.57 3.18
C PHE A 109 -13.06 -11.40 3.40
N ILE A 110 -13.50 -12.15 2.38
CA ILE A 110 -14.62 -13.08 2.53
C ILE A 110 -14.25 -14.21 3.51
N ASP A 111 -13.09 -14.82 3.32
CA ASP A 111 -12.67 -16.01 4.08
C ASP A 111 -12.30 -15.67 5.54
N HIS A 112 -11.66 -14.52 5.78
CA HIS A 112 -11.15 -14.16 7.10
C HIS A 112 -12.05 -13.20 7.89
N HIS A 113 -12.92 -12.45 7.20
CA HIS A 113 -13.72 -11.40 7.81
C HIS A 113 -15.23 -11.50 7.51
N PHE A 114 -15.67 -12.50 6.73
CA PHE A 114 -17.07 -12.69 6.31
C PHE A 114 -17.70 -11.42 5.74
N SER A 115 -16.88 -10.60 5.06
CA SER A 115 -17.25 -9.26 4.58
C SER A 115 -16.71 -9.04 3.18
N ASN A 116 -17.37 -8.13 2.46
CA ASN A 116 -16.81 -7.52 1.26
C ASN A 116 -15.50 -6.78 1.59
N PHE A 117 -14.73 -6.45 0.55
CA PHE A 117 -13.43 -5.79 0.67
C PHE A 117 -13.49 -4.54 1.55
N ASN A 118 -12.86 -4.61 2.72
CA ASN A 118 -12.71 -3.49 3.64
C ASN A 118 -11.39 -3.65 4.42
N PRO A 119 -10.32 -2.94 4.04
CA PRO A 119 -9.00 -3.16 4.62
C PRO A 119 -8.86 -2.67 6.06
N TYR A 120 -9.81 -1.86 6.56
CA TYR A 120 -9.88 -1.49 7.97
C TYR A 120 -10.25 -2.67 8.90
N LEU A 121 -10.67 -3.82 8.34
CA LEU A 121 -10.94 -5.02 9.12
C LEU A 121 -9.69 -5.85 9.42
N LEU A 122 -8.56 -5.54 8.76
CA LEU A 122 -7.29 -6.21 9.02
C LEU A 122 -6.89 -6.03 10.49
N CYS A 123 -6.45 -7.12 11.12
CA CYS A 123 -5.99 -7.11 12.50
C CYS A 123 -4.69 -7.89 12.63
N ASN A 124 -4.04 -7.82 13.79
CA ASN A 124 -2.74 -8.47 14.03
C ASN A 124 -2.70 -9.97 13.66
N LYS A 125 -3.85 -10.67 13.68
CA LYS A 125 -3.94 -12.08 13.28
C LYS A 125 -3.92 -12.29 11.76
N THR A 126 -4.48 -11.37 10.98
CA THR A 126 -4.65 -11.51 9.52
C THR A 126 -3.63 -10.70 8.73
N ILE A 127 -3.02 -9.68 9.33
CA ILE A 127 -2.03 -8.82 8.67
C ILE A 127 -0.84 -9.61 8.09
N PRO A 128 -0.20 -10.56 8.80
CA PRO A 128 0.94 -11.29 8.24
C PRO A 128 0.59 -12.04 6.94
N ASP A 129 -0.53 -12.76 6.95
CA ASP A 129 -1.02 -13.51 5.78
C ASP A 129 -1.40 -12.56 4.64
N PHE A 130 -2.01 -11.42 4.97
CA PHE A 130 -2.34 -10.41 3.97
C PHE A 130 -1.10 -9.79 3.31
N ILE A 131 -0.04 -9.53 4.09
CA ILE A 131 1.24 -9.03 3.55
C ILE A 131 1.84 -10.07 2.61
N ASN A 132 1.85 -11.36 2.98
CA ASN A 132 2.33 -12.42 2.09
C ASN A 132 1.50 -12.50 0.80
N LEU A 133 0.17 -12.39 0.90
CA LEU A 133 -0.69 -12.32 -0.26
C LEU A 133 -0.33 -11.14 -1.18
N LEU A 134 0.04 -9.98 -0.63
CA LEU A 134 0.51 -8.82 -1.40
C LEU A 134 1.88 -9.08 -2.05
N VAL A 135 2.78 -9.82 -1.41
CA VAL A 135 4.08 -10.21 -1.97
C VAL A 135 3.89 -11.07 -3.22
N ASP A 136 2.94 -11.99 -3.19
CA ASP A 136 2.68 -12.94 -4.28
C ASP A 136 1.97 -12.32 -5.50
N GLN A 137 1.41 -11.11 -5.36
CA GLN A 137 0.74 -10.47 -6.49
C GLN A 137 1.71 -10.17 -7.65
N PRO A 138 1.27 -10.20 -8.91
CA PRO A 138 2.10 -9.70 -9.99
C PRO A 138 2.34 -8.20 -9.82
N ASN A 139 3.52 -7.71 -10.19
CA ASN A 139 3.74 -6.27 -10.38
C ASN A 139 3.08 -5.85 -11.69
N ILE A 140 2.14 -4.91 -11.64
CA ILE A 140 1.41 -4.46 -12.82
C ILE A 140 1.78 -3.02 -13.15
N ASP A 141 2.06 -2.76 -14.42
CA ASP A 141 2.21 -1.39 -14.93
C ASP A 141 0.87 -0.65 -14.81
N PRO A 142 0.79 0.43 -14.01
CA PRO A 142 -0.47 1.13 -13.79
C PRO A 142 -1.04 1.75 -15.06
N ASN A 143 -0.19 2.00 -16.08
CA ASN A 143 -0.65 2.49 -17.38
C ASN A 143 -1.54 1.49 -18.11
N LYS A 144 -1.37 0.18 -17.82
CA LYS A 144 -2.08 -0.93 -18.46
C LYS A 144 -3.41 -1.28 -17.76
N ILE A 145 -3.78 -0.55 -16.71
CA ILE A 145 -5.01 -0.83 -15.95
C ILE A 145 -6.14 0.08 -16.41
N SER A 146 -7.30 -0.52 -16.69
CA SER A 146 -8.55 0.21 -16.88
C SER A 146 -9.23 0.42 -15.52
N PHE A 147 -9.35 1.68 -15.12
CA PHE A 147 -10.03 2.08 -13.87
C PHE A 147 -11.53 2.37 -14.08
N TYR A 148 -12.06 2.17 -15.29
CA TYR A 148 -13.41 2.58 -15.68
C TYR A 148 -14.56 1.66 -15.18
N ASN A 149 -14.24 0.57 -14.47
CA ASN A 149 -15.23 -0.45 -14.05
C ASN A 149 -15.16 -0.79 -12.54
N GLN A 150 -14.69 0.13 -11.68
CA GLN A 150 -14.69 -0.06 -10.22
C GLN A 150 -15.88 0.63 -9.56
#